data_AF-A0A7J6UUM9-F1
#
_entry.id   AF-A0A7J6UUM9-F1
#
_cell.length_a   1.000
_cell.length_b   1.000
_cell.length_c   1.000
_cell.angle_alpha   90.00
_cell.angle_beta   90.00
_cell.angle_gamma   90.00
#
_symmetry.space_group_name_H-M   'P 1'
#
loop_
_entity.id
_entity.type
_entity.pdbx_description
1 polymer ?
#
loop_
_entity_poly.entity_id
_entity_poly.type
_entity_poly.pdbx_seq_one_letter_code
_entity_poly.pdbx_strand_id
1 'polypeptide(L)'
;MKSISSTQLFLVLLMFIFYSTFLTHLCYAGDTISSGQSLTLNQTLISKAGKFELGYFRPGTSLNYYIGIWYKQVSFQNKTVVWVANRDDPLTDDPNSSELKLLQHGMLAVLQDDGIVWSTSESTSNAIVSSEAVLGDDGNLVLRTTG
;
A
#
# COMPACT_ATOMS: atom_id res chain seq x y z
N MET A 1 -36.73 32.73 -19.37
CA MET A 1 -36.03 31.62 -18.68
C MET A 1 -35.74 30.56 -19.73
N LYS A 2 -34.46 30.22 -19.98
CA LYS A 2 -34.13 29.16 -20.97
C LYS A 2 -34.34 27.80 -20.32
N SER A 3 -35.13 26.95 -20.98
CA SER A 3 -35.37 25.56 -20.56
C SER A 3 -34.13 24.71 -20.84
N ILE A 4 -33.73 23.88 -19.89
CA ILE A 4 -32.63 22.91 -20.03
C ILE A 4 -33.19 21.67 -20.74
N SER A 5 -32.52 21.25 -21.81
CA SER A 5 -32.95 20.06 -22.58
C SER A 5 -32.55 18.76 -21.89
N SER A 6 -33.26 17.67 -22.19
CA SER A 6 -32.96 16.33 -21.67
C SER A 6 -31.53 15.88 -21.97
N THR A 7 -30.99 16.22 -23.13
CA THR A 7 -29.60 15.94 -23.51
C THR A 7 -28.58 16.68 -22.65
N GLN A 8 -28.85 17.94 -22.28
CA GLN A 8 -28.00 18.68 -21.36
C GLN A 8 -28.01 18.10 -19.95
N LEU A 9 -29.18 17.64 -19.47
CA LEU A 9 -29.27 16.97 -18.16
C LEU A 9 -28.48 15.65 -18.14
N PHE A 10 -28.56 14.86 -19.22
CA PHE A 10 -27.80 13.61 -19.35
C PHE A 10 -26.28 13.84 -19.34
N LEU A 11 -25.78 14.84 -20.05
CA LEU A 11 -24.35 15.18 -20.07
C LEU A 11 -23.85 15.63 -18.69
N VAL A 12 -24.63 16.43 -17.95
CA VAL A 12 -24.28 16.85 -16.60
C VAL A 12 -24.19 15.65 -15.64
N LEU A 13 -25.13 14.70 -15.74
CA LEU A 13 -25.11 13.49 -14.93
C LEU A 13 -23.86 12.64 -15.22
N LEU A 14 -23.49 12.51 -16.49
CA LEU A 14 -22.31 11.75 -16.91
C LEU A 14 -21.01 12.38 -16.41
N MET A 15 -20.90 13.71 -16.44
CA MET A 15 -19.76 14.42 -15.84
C MET A 15 -19.71 14.27 -14.31
N PHE A 16 -20.86 14.28 -13.63
CA PHE A 16 -20.91 14.08 -12.19
C PHE A 16 -20.48 12.67 -11.79
N ILE A 17 -20.90 11.64 -12.54
CA ILE A 17 -20.46 10.25 -12.33
C ILE A 17 -18.96 10.13 -12.57
N PHE A 18 -18.44 10.70 -13.65
CA PHE A 18 -17.00 10.66 -13.93
C PHE A 18 -16.17 11.40 -12.87
N TYR A 19 -16.67 12.53 -12.39
CA TYR A 19 -16.02 13.31 -11.33
C TYR A 19 -16.05 12.58 -9.98
N SER A 20 -17.17 11.92 -9.64
CA SER A 20 -17.28 11.15 -8.40
C SER A 20 -16.40 9.90 -8.40
N THR A 21 -16.33 9.16 -9.53
CA THR A 21 -15.41 8.04 -9.65
C THR A 21 -13.94 8.48 -9.60
N PHE A 22 -13.60 9.63 -10.19
CA PHE A 22 -12.25 10.20 -10.12
C PHE A 22 -11.86 10.59 -8.69
N LEU A 23 -12.77 11.19 -7.91
CA LEU A 23 -12.54 11.52 -6.50
C LEU A 23 -12.37 10.28 -5.62
N THR A 24 -13.09 9.18 -5.90
CA THR A 24 -12.91 7.93 -5.13
C THR A 24 -11.55 7.24 -5.35
N HIS A 25 -10.83 7.58 -6.42
CA HIS A 25 -9.46 7.11 -6.63
C HIS A 25 -8.41 7.86 -5.80
N LEU A 26 -8.78 8.95 -5.11
CA LEU A 26 -7.93 9.61 -4.13
C LEU A 26 -7.97 8.81 -2.82
N CYS A 27 -7.36 7.62 -2.82
CA CYS A 27 -7.02 6.92 -1.60
C CYS A 27 -6.04 7.79 -0.81
N TYR A 28 -6.46 8.24 0.38
CA TYR A 28 -5.55 8.87 1.32
C TYR A 28 -4.68 7.77 1.93
N ALA A 29 -3.49 7.56 1.37
CA ALA A 29 -2.50 6.64 1.92
C ALA A 29 -2.02 7.19 3.27
N GLY A 30 -2.31 6.47 4.35
CA GLY A 30 -1.72 6.72 5.66
C GLY A 30 -0.25 6.29 5.70
N ASP A 31 0.43 6.62 6.79
CA ASP A 31 1.81 6.18 7.06
C ASP A 31 1.86 4.88 7.89
N THR A 32 0.69 4.32 8.27
CA THR A 32 0.57 3.30 9.31
C THR A 32 -0.28 2.10 8.87
N ILE A 33 0.18 0.87 9.17
CA ILE A 33 -0.63 -0.35 9.19
C ILE A 33 -0.86 -0.74 10.65
N SER A 34 -2.11 -0.71 11.09
CA SER A 34 -2.50 -1.18 12.43
C SER A 34 -2.65 -2.70 12.46
N SER A 35 -2.59 -3.28 13.66
CA SER A 35 -2.75 -4.72 13.86
C SER A 35 -4.06 -5.23 13.27
N GLY A 36 -3.99 -6.32 12.51
CA GLY A 36 -5.11 -6.91 11.78
C GLY A 36 -5.46 -6.22 10.46
N GLN A 37 -4.90 -5.02 10.19
CA GLN A 37 -5.01 -4.39 8.88
C GLN A 37 -3.95 -4.93 7.92
N SER A 38 -4.26 -4.81 6.63
CA SER A 38 -3.37 -5.22 5.56
C SER A 38 -3.35 -4.23 4.42
N LEU A 39 -2.29 -4.34 3.61
CA LEU A 39 -2.06 -3.57 2.40
C LEU A 39 -2.06 -4.54 1.22
N THR A 40 -2.96 -4.28 0.27
CA THR A 40 -3.15 -5.06 -0.97
C THR A 40 -2.49 -4.36 -2.16
N LEU A 41 -2.47 -5.00 -3.33
CA LEU A 41 -1.73 -4.58 -4.53
C LEU A 41 -1.88 -3.10 -4.92
N ASN A 42 -3.08 -2.53 -4.78
CA ASN A 42 -3.41 -1.16 -5.20
C ASN A 42 -3.32 -0.12 -4.06
N GLN A 43 -2.83 -0.52 -2.90
CA GLN A 43 -2.68 0.34 -1.74
C GLN A 43 -1.19 0.62 -1.48
N THR A 44 -0.90 1.80 -0.94
CA THR A 44 0.44 2.18 -0.51
C THR A 44 0.40 2.83 0.86
N LEU A 45 1.52 2.78 1.59
CA LEU A 45 1.77 3.68 2.71
C LEU A 45 2.65 4.83 2.24
N ILE A 46 2.35 6.02 2.73
CA ILE A 46 3.11 7.22 2.39
C ILE A 46 3.58 7.85 3.69
N SER A 47 4.88 8.12 3.79
CA SER A 47 5.45 8.80 4.96
C SER A 47 4.80 10.18 5.15
N LYS A 48 4.74 10.71 6.38
CA LYS A 48 3.97 11.94 6.68
C LYS A 48 4.30 13.14 5.79
N ALA A 49 5.57 13.38 5.51
CA ALA A 49 6.02 14.45 4.61
C ALA A 49 6.01 14.05 3.13
N GLY A 50 5.57 12.84 2.80
CA GLY A 50 5.48 12.32 1.44
C GLY A 50 6.84 12.10 0.78
N LYS A 51 7.87 11.75 1.55
CA LYS A 51 9.23 11.50 1.04
C LYS A 51 9.42 10.05 0.58
N PHE A 52 8.83 9.12 1.32
CA PHE A 52 8.92 7.69 1.06
C PHE A 52 7.53 7.10 0.88
N GLU A 53 7.48 6.06 0.07
CA GLU A 53 6.27 5.30 -0.19
C GLU A 53 6.61 3.81 -0.15
N LEU A 54 5.73 3.04 0.47
CA LEU A 54 5.80 1.59 0.56
C LEU A 54 4.62 0.97 -0.17
N GLY A 55 4.86 -0.12 -0.89
CA GLY A 55 3.81 -0.95 -1.44
C GLY A 55 4.33 -1.95 -2.44
N TYR A 56 3.43 -2.43 -3.29
CA TYR A 56 3.77 -3.37 -4.34
C TYR A 56 4.42 -2.67 -5.54
N PHE A 57 5.38 -3.34 -6.16
CA PHE A 57 5.96 -2.91 -7.42
C PHE A 57 6.44 -4.10 -8.27
N ARG A 58 6.63 -3.81 -9.55
CA ARG A 58 7.18 -4.73 -10.55
C ARG A 58 8.39 -4.07 -11.21
N PRO A 59 9.60 -4.65 -11.15
CA PRO A 59 10.79 -4.06 -11.77
C PRO A 59 10.78 -4.30 -13.29
N GLY A 60 10.79 -3.21 -14.06
CA GLY A 60 10.89 -3.26 -15.52
C GLY A 60 9.79 -4.12 -16.17
N THR A 61 10.21 -5.11 -16.96
CA THR A 61 9.30 -6.06 -17.64
C THR A 61 9.15 -7.40 -16.91
N SER A 62 9.76 -7.57 -15.73
CA SER A 62 9.69 -8.81 -14.93
C SER A 62 8.25 -9.15 -14.59
N LEU A 63 7.81 -10.42 -14.56
CA LEU A 63 6.44 -10.77 -14.12
C LEU A 63 6.27 -10.77 -12.60
N ASN A 64 7.38 -10.69 -11.86
CA ASN A 64 7.42 -10.88 -10.42
C ASN A 64 7.01 -9.60 -9.67
N TYR A 65 6.23 -9.79 -8.62
CA TYR A 65 5.85 -8.71 -7.70
C TYR A 65 6.67 -8.74 -6.41
N TYR A 66 6.93 -7.55 -5.91
CA TYR A 66 7.68 -7.33 -4.69
C TYR A 66 7.01 -6.27 -3.84
N ILE A 67 7.18 -6.38 -2.52
CA ILE A 67 6.95 -5.29 -1.58
C ILE A 67 8.26 -4.53 -1.42
N GLY A 68 8.20 -3.20 -1.57
CA GLY A 68 9.38 -2.36 -1.38
C GLY A 68 9.05 -0.96 -0.89
N ILE A 69 10.12 -0.25 -0.56
CA ILE A 69 10.10 1.17 -0.21
C ILE A 69 10.85 1.91 -1.31
N TRP A 70 10.30 3.03 -1.78
CA TRP A 70 10.93 3.91 -2.76
C TRP A 70 10.79 5.38 -2.37
N TYR A 71 11.62 6.23 -2.99
CA TYR A 71 11.39 7.67 -2.93
C TYR A 71 10.09 8.02 -3.65
N LYS A 72 9.18 8.69 -2.95
CA LYS A 72 7.94 9.19 -3.55
C LYS A 72 8.28 10.36 -4.46
N GLN A 73 8.44 10.09 -5.74
CA GLN A 73 8.70 11.09 -6.77
C GLN A 73 7.43 11.44 -7.54
N VAL A 74 7.43 12.59 -8.21
CA VAL A 74 6.29 13.04 -9.04
C VAL A 74 6.11 12.15 -10.28
N SER A 75 7.17 11.45 -10.72
CA SER A 75 7.10 10.51 -11.86
C SER A 75 6.90 9.07 -11.40
N PHE A 76 5.75 8.49 -11.76
CA PHE A 76 5.38 7.12 -11.43
C PHE A 76 6.13 6.04 -12.23
N GLN A 77 6.82 6.44 -13.31
CA GLN A 77 7.37 5.47 -14.28
C GLN A 77 8.65 4.80 -13.80
N ASN A 78 9.46 5.48 -12.98
CA ASN A 78 10.73 4.95 -12.47
C ASN A 78 10.83 5.15 -10.95
N LYS A 79 10.30 4.19 -10.19
CA LYS A 79 10.47 4.14 -8.73
C LYS A 79 11.94 3.89 -8.40
N THR A 80 12.57 4.78 -7.65
CA THR A 80 13.89 4.54 -7.07
C THR A 80 13.70 3.76 -5.78
N VAL A 81 13.78 2.43 -5.88
CA VAL A 81 13.57 1.50 -4.78
C VAL A 81 14.81 1.47 -3.88
N VAL A 82 14.61 1.67 -2.58
CA VAL A 82 15.67 1.70 -1.56
C VAL A 82 15.66 0.47 -0.65
N TRP A 83 14.55 -0.28 -0.61
CA TRP A 83 14.41 -1.50 0.18
C TRP A 83 13.36 -2.44 -0.43
N VAL A 84 13.56 -3.76 -0.28
CA VAL A 84 12.67 -4.80 -0.80
C VAL A 84 12.54 -5.91 0.25
N ALA A 85 11.30 -6.24 0.63
CA ALA A 85 11.01 -7.25 1.66
C ALA A 85 11.32 -8.66 1.14
N ASN A 86 10.53 -9.10 0.16
CA ASN A 86 10.58 -10.43 -0.43
C ASN A 86 11.58 -10.50 -1.60
N ARG A 87 12.79 -9.96 -1.40
CA ARG A 87 13.83 -9.84 -2.45
C ARG A 87 14.29 -11.20 -3.00
N ASP A 88 14.28 -12.23 -2.17
CA ASP A 88 14.80 -13.56 -2.49
C ASP A 88 13.67 -14.53 -2.89
N ASP A 89 12.41 -14.22 -2.53
CA ASP A 89 11.22 -15.01 -2.83
C ASP A 89 10.11 -14.13 -3.44
N PRO A 90 10.18 -13.84 -4.76
CA PRO A 90 9.21 -13.00 -5.44
C PRO A 90 7.82 -13.64 -5.51
N LEU A 91 6.78 -12.80 -5.52
CA LEU A 91 5.42 -13.25 -5.81
C LEU A 91 5.29 -13.49 -7.32
N THR A 92 5.07 -14.75 -7.72
CA THR A 92 4.93 -15.16 -9.13
C THR A 92 3.49 -15.48 -9.54
N ASP A 93 2.64 -15.81 -8.57
CA ASP A 93 1.22 -16.14 -8.78
C ASP A 93 0.35 -14.88 -8.75
N ASP A 94 -0.98 -15.02 -8.67
CA ASP A 94 -1.90 -13.87 -8.68
C ASP A 94 -1.58 -12.90 -7.52
N PRO A 95 -1.05 -11.70 -7.80
CA PRO A 95 -0.70 -10.75 -6.74
C PRO A 95 -1.93 -10.23 -5.99
N ASN A 96 -3.14 -10.44 -6.52
CA ASN A 96 -4.38 -10.05 -5.83
C ASN A 96 -4.71 -10.95 -4.63
N SER A 97 -4.12 -12.15 -4.54
CA SER A 97 -4.23 -13.00 -3.34
C SER A 97 -3.17 -12.69 -2.29
N SER A 98 -2.30 -11.70 -2.54
CA SER A 98 -1.25 -11.30 -1.61
C SER A 98 -1.62 -10.07 -0.78
N GLU A 99 -1.25 -10.11 0.50
CA GLU A 99 -1.40 -8.98 1.42
C GLU A 99 -0.18 -8.81 2.33
N LEU A 100 0.29 -7.56 2.49
CA LEU A 100 1.24 -7.20 3.54
C LEU A 100 0.44 -6.87 4.81
N LYS A 101 0.57 -7.68 5.86
CA LYS A 101 -0.29 -7.64 7.04
C LYS A 101 0.50 -7.59 8.33
N LEU A 102 0.07 -6.73 9.26
CA LEU A 102 0.53 -6.81 10.64
C LEU A 102 -0.36 -7.79 11.39
N LEU A 103 0.20 -8.96 11.69
CA LEU A 103 -0.50 -10.03 12.41
C LEU A 103 -0.72 -9.64 13.88
N GLN A 104 -1.71 -10.28 14.53
CA GLN A 104 -2.07 -10.00 15.93
C GLN A 104 -0.94 -10.26 16.94
N HIS A 105 0.10 -10.99 16.54
CA HIS A 105 1.28 -11.28 17.38
C HIS A 105 2.42 -10.28 17.16
N GLY A 106 2.18 -9.17 16.44
CA GLY A 106 3.17 -8.12 16.18
C GLY A 106 4.16 -8.45 15.06
N MET A 107 3.91 -9.52 14.31
CA MET A 107 4.70 -9.94 13.15
C MET A 107 4.14 -9.29 11.89
N LEU A 108 4.96 -8.49 11.20
CA LEU A 108 4.64 -8.03 9.85
C LEU A 108 5.04 -9.11 8.85
N ALA A 109 4.11 -9.50 7.98
CA ALA A 109 4.29 -10.57 7.02
C ALA A 109 3.67 -10.25 5.65
N VAL A 110 4.30 -10.75 4.59
CA VAL A 110 3.71 -10.84 3.24
C VAL A 110 3.08 -12.23 3.14
N LEU A 111 1.76 -12.25 3.01
CA LEU A 111 0.97 -13.45 2.81
C LEU A 111 0.66 -13.61 1.33
N GLN A 112 0.58 -14.84 0.85
CA GLN A 112 0.02 -15.18 -0.45
C GLN A 112 -0.81 -16.45 -0.29
N ASP A 113 -2.09 -16.36 -0.65
CA ASP A 113 -3.08 -17.40 -0.34
C ASP A 113 -3.07 -17.72 1.17
N ASP A 114 -2.75 -18.96 1.54
CA ASP A 114 -2.66 -19.41 2.94
C ASP A 114 -1.20 -19.47 3.46
N GLY A 115 -0.22 -19.01 2.66
CA GLY A 115 1.22 -19.11 2.95
C GLY A 115 1.87 -17.79 3.38
N ILE A 116 2.98 -17.89 4.12
CA ILE A 116 3.87 -16.75 4.43
C ILE A 116 5.04 -16.79 3.45
N VAL A 117 5.18 -15.75 2.62
CA VAL A 117 6.29 -15.59 1.67
C VAL A 117 7.46 -14.86 2.31
N TRP A 118 7.16 -13.89 3.17
CA TRP A 118 8.17 -13.14 3.91
C TRP A 118 7.62 -12.70 5.25
N SER A 119 8.44 -12.66 6.28
CA SER A 119 8.06 -12.06 7.56
C SER A 119 9.24 -11.45 8.28
N THR A 120 8.91 -10.53 9.18
CA THR A 120 9.83 -10.08 10.24
C THR A 120 10.11 -11.23 11.21
N SER A 121 11.33 -11.31 11.75
CA SER A 121 11.65 -12.27 12.80
C SER A 121 10.83 -12.00 14.06
N GLU A 122 10.38 -13.05 14.74
CA GLU A 122 9.72 -12.90 16.03
C GLU A 122 10.63 -12.19 17.02
N SER A 123 10.11 -11.13 17.65
CA SER A 123 10.75 -10.49 18.79
C SER A 123 10.88 -11.52 19.91
N THR A 124 12.09 -12.00 20.17
CA THR A 124 12.41 -13.05 21.16
C THR A 124 12.27 -12.61 22.62
N SER A 125 11.75 -11.42 22.87
CA SER A 125 11.48 -10.91 24.20
C SER A 125 10.02 -11.18 24.56
N ASN A 126 9.73 -11.42 25.85
CA ASN A 126 8.39 -11.49 26.44
C ASN A 126 7.64 -10.15 26.32
N ALA A 127 7.60 -9.58 25.12
CA ALA A 127 7.57 -8.16 24.85
C ALA A 127 6.30 -7.77 24.12
N ILE A 128 5.79 -6.65 24.58
CA ILE A 128 4.74 -5.81 24.03
C ILE A 128 4.48 -6.10 22.55
N VAL A 129 3.31 -6.64 22.27
CA VAL A 129 2.82 -6.92 20.92
C VAL A 129 2.79 -5.60 20.14
N SER A 130 3.53 -5.53 19.03
CA SER A 130 3.47 -4.39 18.12
C SER A 130 2.05 -4.25 17.58
N SER A 131 1.46 -3.08 17.78
CA SER A 131 0.10 -2.77 17.31
C SER A 131 0.10 -1.98 16.01
N GLU A 132 1.25 -1.43 15.60
CA GLU A 132 1.38 -0.62 14.40
C GLU A 132 2.72 -0.85 13.68
N ALA A 133 2.70 -0.76 12.35
CA ALA A 133 3.86 -0.60 11.48
C ALA A 133 3.80 0.78 10.83
N VAL A 134 4.80 1.63 11.05
CA VAL A 134 4.78 3.04 10.64
C VAL A 134 5.96 3.38 9.73
N LEU A 135 5.69 3.97 8.57
CA LEU A 135 6.70 4.45 7.61
C LEU A 135 7.12 5.89 7.94
N GLY A 136 8.36 6.05 8.40
CA GLY A 136 8.96 7.34 8.72
C GLY A 136 9.44 8.13 7.49
N ASP A 137 9.61 9.44 7.69
CA ASP A 137 10.16 10.35 6.67
C ASP A 137 11.69 10.19 6.45
N ASP A 138 12.32 9.34 7.25
CA ASP A 138 13.69 8.83 7.05
C ASP A 138 13.72 7.55 6.21
N GLY A 139 12.55 6.99 5.85
CA GLY A 139 12.40 5.77 5.07
C GLY A 139 12.38 4.49 5.91
N ASN A 140 12.43 4.59 7.25
CA ASN A 140 12.35 3.43 8.12
C ASN A 140 10.89 2.98 8.31
N LEU A 141 10.63 1.68 8.12
CA LEU A 141 9.39 1.05 8.53
C LEU A 141 9.57 0.43 9.92
N VAL A 142 8.90 0.99 10.92
CA VAL A 142 9.11 0.63 12.33
C VAL A 142 7.88 -0.04 12.90
N LEU A 143 8.06 -1.22 13.50
CA LEU A 143 7.05 -1.87 14.33
C LEU A 143 7.09 -1.27 15.73
N ARG A 144 5.93 -0.86 16.25
CA ARG A 144 5.82 -0.28 17.60
C ARG A 144 4.46 -0.55 18.22
N THR A 145 4.37 -0.33 19.53
CA THR A 145 3.11 -0.34 20.26
C THR A 145 2.56 1.08 20.33
N THR A 146 1.24 1.20 20.22
CA THR A 146 0.50 2.43 20.49
C THR A 146 0.73 2.84 21.94
N GLY A 147 1.16 4.10 22.13
CA GLY A 147 1.25 4.72 23.44
C GLY A 147 -0.12 5.06 24.03
#